data_AF-I2NJY1-F1
#
_entry.id   AF-I2NJY1-F1
#
_cell.length_a   1.000
_cell.length_b   1.000
_cell.length_c   1.000
_cell.angle_alpha   90.00
_cell.angle_beta   90.00
_cell.angle_gamma   90.00
#
_symmetry.space_group_name_H-M   'P 1'
#
loop_
_entity.id
_entity.type
_entity.pdbx_description
1 polymer ?
#
loop_
_entity_poly.entity_id
_entity_poly.type
_entity_poly.pdbx_seq_one_letter_code
_entity_poly.pdbx_strand_id
1 'polypeptide(L)'
;MNQYQKTTEKKKQAIIQAALHLFKEKGFKETSIKSIAEVAEVSPVSIYNYFGSKDNLVAICVNDLFEEITQQAEDILKSNLAFNTKLDQALDLCQEKMSQQISDYFQDKTVRDSAFSSLLTKAITAKKRDIYSTYINLGKEEGLIARDLSTELILNVMDALNSVGNQLAHSDNLETDVKQIHQIVLYGILGKKKS
;
A
#
# COMPACT_ATOMS: atom_id res chain seq x y z
N MET A 1 21.96 2.20 17.03
CA MET A 1 22.49 1.61 15.78
C MET A 1 24.00 1.71 15.75
N ASN A 2 24.70 0.60 15.47
CA ASN A 2 26.15 0.58 15.24
C ASN A 2 26.50 1.17 13.85
N GLN A 3 27.74 1.62 13.63
CA GLN A 3 28.23 2.19 12.36
C GLN A 3 27.95 1.26 11.16
N TYR A 4 28.11 -0.05 11.34
CA TYR A 4 27.79 -1.04 10.30
C TYR A 4 26.32 -0.99 9.86
N GLN A 5 25.38 -0.94 10.81
CA GLN A 5 23.95 -0.85 10.52
C GLN A 5 23.61 0.45 9.79
N LYS A 6 24.21 1.58 10.19
CA LYS A 6 24.00 2.87 9.50
C LYS A 6 24.47 2.82 8.04
N THR A 7 25.60 2.18 7.77
CA THR A 7 26.12 2.03 6.39
C THR A 7 25.23 1.11 5.56
N THR A 8 24.71 0.03 6.13
CA THR A 8 23.78 -0.87 5.43
C THR A 8 22.46 -0.16 5.08
N GLU A 9 21.86 0.58 6.02
CA GLU A 9 20.61 1.30 5.75
C GLU A 9 20.80 2.41 4.71
N LYS A 10 21.93 3.13 4.73
CA LYS A 10 22.25 4.10 3.66
C LYS A 10 22.31 3.44 2.28
N LYS A 11 22.92 2.25 2.16
CA LYS A 11 22.98 1.52 0.88
C LYS A 11 21.62 1.04 0.43
N LYS A 12 20.79 0.52 1.34
CA LYS A 12 19.41 0.14 1.01
C LYS A 12 18.63 1.34 0.49
N GLN A 13 18.72 2.48 1.17
CA GLN A 13 18.00 3.68 0.74
C GLN A 13 18.51 4.19 -0.62
N ALA A 14 19.81 4.17 -0.86
CA ALA A 14 20.37 4.51 -2.18
C ALA A 14 19.81 3.61 -3.30
N ILE A 15 19.69 2.30 -3.04
CA ILE A 15 19.12 1.35 -4.00
C ILE A 15 17.62 1.62 -4.24
N ILE A 16 16.85 1.90 -3.20
CA ILE A 16 15.42 2.22 -3.30
C ILE A 16 15.21 3.47 -4.14
N GLN A 17 15.96 4.55 -3.86
CA GLN A 17 15.87 5.80 -4.60
C GLN A 17 16.30 5.65 -6.07
N ALA A 18 17.38 4.89 -6.33
CA ALA A 18 17.82 4.57 -7.68
C ALA A 18 16.77 3.77 -8.47
N ALA A 19 16.14 2.77 -7.84
CA ALA A 19 15.11 1.95 -8.46
C ALA A 19 13.86 2.77 -8.77
N LEU A 20 13.36 3.54 -7.80
CA LEU A 20 12.23 4.46 -7.97
C LEU A 20 12.48 5.44 -9.13
N HIS A 21 13.66 6.08 -9.16
CA HIS A 21 14.06 6.97 -10.25
C HIS A 21 14.04 6.28 -11.62
N LEU A 22 14.65 5.09 -11.74
CA LEU A 22 14.71 4.37 -13.01
C LEU A 22 13.34 3.84 -13.47
N PHE A 23 12.49 3.37 -12.55
CA PHE A 23 11.11 2.98 -12.86
C PHE A 23 10.28 4.16 -13.37
N LYS A 24 10.50 5.37 -12.81
CA LYS A 24 9.86 6.60 -13.27
C LYS A 24 10.33 7.01 -14.67
N GLU A 25 11.63 7.02 -14.91
CA GLU A 25 12.23 7.51 -16.15
C GLU A 25 12.07 6.54 -17.33
N LYS A 26 12.44 5.27 -17.10
CA LYS A 26 12.57 4.25 -18.16
C LYS A 26 11.44 3.23 -18.16
N GLY A 27 10.65 3.17 -17.09
CA GLY A 27 9.67 2.12 -16.88
C GLY A 27 10.28 0.84 -16.30
N PHE A 28 9.40 -0.05 -15.84
CA PHE A 28 9.81 -1.27 -15.14
C PHE A 28 10.61 -2.22 -16.03
N LYS A 29 10.12 -2.55 -17.24
CA LYS A 29 10.75 -3.53 -18.14
C LYS A 29 12.19 -3.17 -18.52
N GLU A 30 12.43 -1.92 -18.87
CA GLU A 30 13.75 -1.42 -19.29
C GLU A 30 14.74 -1.20 -18.14
N THR A 31 14.27 -1.29 -16.89
CA THR A 31 15.13 -1.12 -15.71
C THR A 31 15.76 -2.46 -15.31
N SER A 32 17.07 -2.58 -15.34
CA SER A 32 17.79 -3.79 -14.90
C SER A 32 18.39 -3.63 -13.50
N ILE A 33 18.63 -4.76 -12.80
CA ILE A 33 19.38 -4.74 -11.53
C ILE A 33 20.76 -4.11 -11.71
N LYS A 34 21.40 -4.33 -12.86
CA LYS A 34 22.70 -3.71 -13.19
C LYS A 34 22.61 -2.19 -13.24
N SER A 35 21.62 -1.64 -13.94
CA SER A 35 21.42 -0.19 -14.00
C SER A 35 21.06 0.42 -12.65
N ILE A 36 20.28 -0.28 -11.81
CA ILE A 36 19.99 0.18 -10.44
C ILE A 36 21.29 0.21 -9.61
N ALA A 37 22.12 -0.84 -9.73
CA ALA A 37 23.38 -0.94 -9.00
C ALA A 37 24.37 0.16 -9.40
N GLU A 38 24.44 0.48 -10.69
CA GLU A 38 25.26 1.58 -11.23
C GLU A 38 24.82 2.93 -10.65
N VAL A 39 23.52 3.25 -10.66
CA VAL A 39 22.99 4.51 -10.12
C VAL A 39 23.13 4.59 -8.59
N ALA A 40 22.97 3.48 -7.88
CA ALA A 40 23.08 3.42 -6.42
C ALA A 40 24.53 3.28 -5.92
N GLU A 41 25.52 3.21 -6.83
CA GLU A 41 26.95 3.00 -6.52
C GLU A 41 27.20 1.74 -5.65
N VAL A 42 26.50 0.65 -5.97
CA VAL A 42 26.65 -0.66 -5.30
C VAL A 42 26.93 -1.76 -6.31
N SER A 43 27.28 -2.95 -5.81
CA SER A 43 27.35 -4.13 -6.68
C SER A 43 25.94 -4.72 -6.93
N PRO A 44 25.68 -5.34 -8.09
CA PRO A 44 24.44 -6.09 -8.32
C PRO A 44 24.18 -7.16 -7.25
N VAL A 45 25.24 -7.82 -6.77
CA VAL A 45 25.17 -8.81 -5.69
C VAL A 45 24.63 -8.18 -4.40
N SER A 46 24.99 -6.94 -4.09
CA SER A 46 24.45 -6.23 -2.92
C SER A 46 22.94 -6.05 -3.01
N ILE A 47 22.40 -5.78 -4.21
CA ILE A 47 20.94 -5.66 -4.40
C ILE A 47 20.27 -7.01 -4.14
N TYR A 48 20.79 -8.10 -4.70
CA TYR A 48 20.26 -9.45 -4.42
C TYR A 48 20.35 -9.80 -2.93
N ASN A 49 21.44 -9.46 -2.26
CA ASN A 49 21.60 -9.72 -0.82
C ASN A 49 20.60 -8.93 0.05
N TYR A 50 20.28 -7.69 -0.33
CA TYR A 50 19.36 -6.86 0.45
C TYR A 50 17.88 -7.09 0.11
N PHE A 51 17.58 -7.38 -1.15
CA PHE A 51 16.22 -7.34 -1.67
C PHE A 51 15.77 -8.66 -2.30
N GLY A 52 16.66 -9.62 -2.55
CA GLY A 52 16.33 -10.95 -3.09
C GLY A 52 15.97 -10.95 -4.57
N SER A 53 15.03 -10.12 -5.01
CA SER A 53 14.61 -10.02 -6.41
C SER A 53 14.23 -8.59 -6.80
N LYS A 54 14.17 -8.32 -8.10
CA LYS A 54 13.68 -7.05 -8.65
C LYS A 54 12.20 -6.82 -8.27
N ASP A 55 11.41 -7.89 -8.24
CA ASP A 55 10.00 -7.85 -7.90
C ASP A 55 9.78 -7.48 -6.43
N ASN A 56 10.59 -8.05 -5.53
CA ASN A 56 10.55 -7.68 -4.11
C ASN A 56 11.07 -6.24 -3.88
N LEU A 57 12.04 -5.79 -4.68
CA LEU A 57 12.46 -4.38 -4.67
C LEU A 57 11.32 -3.44 -5.04
N VAL A 58 10.43 -3.81 -5.99
CA VAL A 58 9.21 -3.02 -6.28
C VAL A 58 8.34 -2.89 -5.04
N ALA A 59 8.08 -3.98 -4.31
CA ALA A 59 7.26 -3.92 -3.11
C ALA A 59 7.83 -2.96 -2.05
N ILE A 60 9.16 -2.95 -1.90
CA ILE A 60 9.84 -2.06 -0.96
C ILE A 60 9.84 -0.61 -1.45
N CYS A 61 10.04 -0.37 -2.75
CA CYS A 61 9.89 0.95 -3.35
C CYS A 61 8.47 1.51 -3.16
N VAL A 62 7.45 0.66 -3.26
CA VAL A 62 6.05 1.03 -3.02
C VAL A 62 5.82 1.39 -1.55
N ASN A 63 6.43 0.64 -0.62
CA ASN A 63 6.35 0.97 0.79
C ASN A 63 7.00 2.34 1.09
N ASP A 64 8.19 2.60 0.56
CA ASP A 64 8.91 3.88 0.70
C ASP A 64 8.12 5.03 0.08
N LEU A 65 7.56 4.82 -1.12
CA LEU A 65 6.70 5.81 -1.78
C LEU A 65 5.52 6.18 -0.88
N PHE A 66 4.77 5.21 -0.37
CA PHE A 66 3.58 5.46 0.45
C PHE A 66 3.85 5.64 1.94
N GLU A 67 5.09 5.85 2.37
CA GLU A 67 5.42 5.90 3.79
C GLU A 67 4.68 7.04 4.51
N GLU A 68 4.62 8.22 3.89
CA GLU A 68 3.92 9.37 4.45
C GLU A 68 2.40 9.12 4.60
N ILE A 69 1.79 8.48 3.60
CA ILE A 69 0.37 8.11 3.65
C ILE A 69 0.13 7.11 4.78
N THR A 70 0.99 6.11 4.93
CA THR A 70 0.88 5.12 5.99
C THR A 70 1.05 5.75 7.37
N GLN A 71 2.02 6.65 7.54
CA GLN A 71 2.21 7.36 8.80
C GLN A 71 0.97 8.19 9.15
N GLN A 72 0.37 8.90 8.18
CA GLN A 72 -0.87 9.64 8.39
C GLN A 72 -2.03 8.73 8.81
N ALA A 73 -2.16 7.53 8.20
CA ALA A 73 -3.17 6.55 8.59
C ALA A 73 -2.97 6.08 10.05
N GLU A 74 -1.72 5.82 10.45
CA GLU A 74 -1.42 5.47 11.84
C GLU A 74 -1.71 6.61 12.83
N ASP A 75 -1.44 7.85 12.44
CA ASP A 75 -1.68 9.02 13.28
C ASP A 75 -3.19 9.25 13.49
N ILE A 76 -4.00 9.04 12.44
CA ILE A 76 -5.46 9.03 12.53
C ILE A 76 -5.91 7.96 13.53
N LEU A 77 -5.36 6.75 13.46
CA LEU A 77 -5.70 5.66 14.38
C LEU A 77 -5.41 6.02 15.85
N LYS A 78 -4.26 6.66 16.09
CA LYS A 78 -3.80 7.10 17.44
C LYS A 78 -4.50 8.36 17.95
N SER A 79 -5.30 9.03 17.11
CA SER A 79 -6.03 10.24 17.50
C SER A 79 -7.14 9.96 18.52
N ASN A 80 -7.67 11.03 19.14
CA ASN A 80 -8.81 10.96 20.07
C ASN A 80 -10.19 11.03 19.36
N LEU A 81 -10.23 10.80 18.05
CA LEU A 81 -11.49 10.79 17.29
C LEU A 81 -12.33 9.54 17.58
N ALA A 82 -13.62 9.60 17.29
CA ALA A 82 -14.45 8.40 17.31
C ALA A 82 -14.00 7.41 16.23
N PHE A 83 -14.08 6.10 16.49
CA PHE A 83 -13.64 5.06 15.57
C PHE A 83 -14.17 5.21 14.14
N ASN A 84 -15.47 5.47 13.97
CA ASN A 84 -16.05 5.65 12.64
C ASN A 84 -15.39 6.81 11.90
N THR A 85 -15.13 7.93 12.59
CA THR A 85 -14.40 9.07 12.03
C THR A 85 -12.97 8.72 11.67
N LYS A 86 -12.27 7.95 12.51
CA LYS A 86 -10.91 7.46 12.21
C LYS A 86 -10.90 6.61 10.95
N LEU A 87 -11.89 5.72 10.83
CA LEU A 87 -12.00 4.76 9.75
C LEU A 87 -12.38 5.44 8.43
N ASP A 88 -13.33 6.39 8.46
CA ASP A 88 -13.69 7.21 7.29
C ASP A 88 -12.46 7.99 6.78
N GLN A 89 -11.75 8.70 7.67
CA GLN A 89 -10.55 9.45 7.30
C GLN A 89 -9.44 8.56 6.73
N ALA A 90 -9.26 7.35 7.27
CA ALA A 90 -8.26 6.41 6.78
C ALA A 90 -8.60 5.85 5.39
N LEU A 91 -9.89 5.62 5.12
CA LEU A 91 -10.36 5.12 3.83
C LEU A 91 -10.24 6.20 2.75
N ASP A 92 -10.64 7.44 3.05
CA ASP A 92 -10.46 8.58 2.14
C ASP A 92 -8.97 8.80 1.82
N LEU A 93 -8.11 8.74 2.83
CA LEU A 93 -6.67 8.84 2.68
C LEU A 93 -6.10 7.74 1.77
N CYS A 94 -6.55 6.49 1.94
CA CYS A 94 -6.12 5.36 1.12
C CYS A 94 -6.66 5.39 -0.32
N GLN A 95 -7.76 6.09 -0.57
CA GLN A 95 -8.40 6.15 -1.88
C GLN A 95 -7.85 7.32 -2.71
N GLU A 96 -7.87 8.53 -2.16
CA GLU A 96 -7.54 9.75 -2.90
C GLU A 96 -6.02 9.94 -2.98
N LYS A 97 -5.32 9.91 -1.84
CA LYS A 97 -3.88 10.23 -1.82
C LYS A 97 -3.02 9.15 -2.45
N MET A 98 -3.35 7.86 -2.27
CA MET A 98 -2.57 6.79 -2.89
C MET A 98 -2.67 6.85 -4.42
N SER A 99 -3.88 7.03 -4.95
CA SER A 99 -4.10 7.13 -6.41
C SER A 99 -3.35 8.33 -7.00
N GLN A 100 -3.49 9.49 -6.36
CA GLN A 100 -2.79 10.71 -6.76
C GLN A 100 -1.27 10.51 -6.75
N GLN A 101 -0.72 9.94 -5.68
CA GLN A 101 0.72 9.74 -5.55
C GLN A 101 1.28 8.77 -6.60
N ILE A 102 0.53 7.73 -7.01
CA ILE A 102 0.92 6.87 -8.13
C ILE A 102 0.98 7.66 -9.43
N SER A 103 -0.06 8.44 -9.71
CA SER A 103 -0.17 9.25 -10.93
C SER A 103 0.91 10.34 -11.00
N ASP A 104 1.24 10.95 -9.87
CA ASP A 104 2.28 12.00 -9.79
C ASP A 104 3.69 11.41 -9.96
N TYR A 105 3.89 10.17 -9.49
CA TYR A 105 5.20 9.53 -9.53
C TYR A 105 5.47 8.80 -10.84
N PHE A 106 4.52 8.00 -11.31
CA PHE A 106 4.69 7.13 -12.47
C PHE A 106 3.93 7.65 -13.70
N GLN A 107 4.59 7.60 -14.85
CA GLN A 107 3.93 7.88 -16.13
C GLN A 107 2.88 6.81 -16.43
N ASP A 108 1.80 7.19 -17.13
CA ASP A 108 0.70 6.29 -17.52
C ASP A 108 1.20 5.00 -18.21
N LYS A 109 2.21 5.12 -19.09
CA LYS A 109 2.84 3.96 -19.76
C LYS A 109 3.47 2.96 -18.79
N THR A 110 4.02 3.43 -17.66
CA THR A 110 4.66 2.58 -16.64
C THR A 110 3.60 1.86 -15.83
N VAL A 111 2.52 2.57 -15.45
CA VAL A 111 1.39 2.00 -14.70
C VAL A 111 0.61 0.97 -15.52
N ARG A 112 0.53 1.14 -16.85
CA ARG A 112 -0.09 0.18 -17.78
C ARG A 112 0.75 -1.05 -18.08
N ASP A 113 2.02 -1.10 -17.68
CA ASP A 113 2.81 -2.32 -17.80
C ASP A 113 2.23 -3.41 -16.89
N SER A 114 1.80 -4.54 -17.46
CA SER A 114 1.06 -5.56 -16.71
C SER A 114 1.88 -6.18 -15.57
N ALA A 115 3.19 -6.35 -15.75
CA ALA A 115 4.06 -6.90 -14.72
C ALA A 115 4.24 -5.89 -13.57
N PHE A 116 4.53 -4.63 -13.91
CA PHE A 116 4.65 -3.58 -12.91
C PHE A 116 3.33 -3.33 -12.17
N SER A 117 2.22 -3.22 -12.90
CA SER A 117 0.88 -3.04 -12.35
C SER A 117 0.52 -4.15 -11.37
N SER A 118 0.76 -5.41 -11.73
CA SER A 118 0.52 -6.56 -10.84
C SER A 118 1.35 -6.48 -9.56
N LEU A 119 2.64 -6.12 -9.65
CA LEU A 119 3.52 -5.96 -8.49
C LEU A 119 3.10 -4.77 -7.62
N LEU A 120 2.73 -3.65 -8.24
CA LEU A 120 2.24 -2.45 -7.57
C LEU A 120 0.94 -2.75 -6.81
N THR A 121 -0.05 -3.37 -7.46
CA THR A 121 -1.29 -3.79 -6.81
C THR A 121 -1.02 -4.74 -5.65
N LYS A 122 -0.16 -5.75 -5.84
CA LYS A 122 0.19 -6.70 -4.77
C LYS A 122 0.81 -6.01 -3.56
N ALA A 123 1.73 -5.07 -3.79
CA ALA A 123 2.39 -4.32 -2.72
C ALA A 123 1.40 -3.39 -1.98
N ILE A 124 0.54 -2.69 -2.72
CA ILE A 124 -0.50 -1.83 -2.14
C ILE A 124 -1.50 -2.65 -1.31
N THR A 125 -1.97 -3.79 -1.83
CA THR A 125 -2.90 -4.67 -1.12
C THR A 125 -2.27 -5.17 0.18
N ALA A 126 -1.01 -5.60 0.15
CA ALA A 126 -0.30 -6.02 1.36
C ALA A 126 -0.22 -4.89 2.40
N LYS A 127 0.14 -3.67 1.97
CA LYS A 127 0.22 -2.50 2.86
C LYS A 127 -1.14 -2.13 3.46
N LYS A 128 -2.21 -2.16 2.64
CA LYS A 128 -3.58 -1.93 3.10
C LYS A 128 -4.03 -2.99 4.12
N ARG A 129 -3.65 -4.26 3.92
CA ARG A 129 -3.97 -5.35 4.85
C ARG A 129 -3.42 -5.09 6.25
N ASP A 130 -2.19 -4.59 6.35
CA ASP A 130 -1.56 -4.25 7.62
C ASP A 130 -2.32 -3.12 8.35
N ILE A 131 -2.70 -2.08 7.60
CA ILE A 131 -3.50 -0.96 8.13
C ILE A 131 -4.88 -1.48 8.59
N TYR A 132 -5.62 -2.19 7.72
CA TYR A 132 -6.94 -2.71 8.05
C TYR A 132 -6.92 -3.65 9.24
N SER A 133 -5.92 -4.52 9.37
CA SER A 133 -5.77 -5.41 10.51
C SER A 133 -5.73 -4.62 11.82
N THR A 134 -4.99 -3.50 11.84
CA THR A 134 -4.87 -2.63 12.99
C THR A 134 -6.20 -1.95 13.33
N TYR A 135 -6.92 -1.42 12.34
CA TYR A 135 -8.26 -0.84 12.53
C TYR A 135 -9.29 -1.88 13.00
N ILE A 136 -9.27 -3.10 12.45
CA ILE A 136 -10.20 -4.16 12.85
C ILE A 136 -9.98 -4.55 14.31
N ASN A 137 -8.72 -4.67 14.73
CA ASN A 137 -8.41 -5.02 16.11
C ASN A 137 -8.85 -3.92 17.08
N LEU A 138 -8.61 -2.64 16.75
CA LEU A 138 -9.12 -1.52 17.54
C LEU A 138 -10.66 -1.55 17.63
N GLY A 139 -11.36 -1.74 16.51
CA GLY A 139 -12.82 -1.81 16.50
C GLY A 139 -13.37 -2.96 17.35
N LYS A 140 -12.66 -4.10 17.43
CA LYS A 140 -13.02 -5.23 18.32
C LYS A 140 -12.78 -4.93 19.79
N GLU A 141 -11.70 -4.23 20.10
CA GLU A 141 -11.38 -3.79 21.46
C GLU A 141 -12.45 -2.83 21.99
N GLU A 142 -12.82 -1.84 21.16
CA GLU A 142 -13.87 -0.85 21.45
C GLU A 142 -15.31 -1.43 21.36
N GLY A 143 -15.47 -2.68 20.93
CA GLY A 143 -16.77 -3.38 20.87
C GLY A 143 -17.66 -2.95 19.69
N LEU A 144 -17.09 -2.27 18.70
CA LEU A 144 -17.77 -1.82 17.47
C LEU A 144 -17.75 -2.90 16.38
N ILE A 145 -16.76 -3.78 16.40
CA ILE A 145 -16.69 -5.00 15.58
C ILE A 145 -16.89 -6.20 16.49
N ALA A 146 -17.74 -7.13 16.08
CA ALA A 146 -18.00 -8.35 16.85
C ALA A 146 -16.71 -9.17 17.03
N ARG A 147 -16.40 -9.50 18.29
CA ARG A 147 -15.11 -10.14 18.67
C ARG A 147 -14.96 -11.55 18.12
N ASP A 148 -16.07 -12.24 17.88
CA ASP A 148 -16.14 -13.60 17.34
C ASP A 148 -15.95 -13.67 15.81
N LEU A 149 -16.06 -12.54 15.10
CA LEU A 149 -15.74 -12.49 13.67
C LEU A 149 -14.23 -12.66 13.46
N SER A 150 -13.83 -13.52 12.53
CA SER A 150 -12.41 -13.71 12.19
C SER A 150 -11.84 -12.44 11.54
N THR A 151 -10.72 -11.92 12.09
CA THR A 151 -9.99 -10.79 11.47
C THR A 151 -9.56 -11.16 10.05
N GLU A 152 -9.08 -12.39 9.86
CA GLU A 152 -8.63 -12.88 8.56
C GLU A 152 -9.78 -12.96 7.54
N LEU A 153 -10.98 -13.34 7.98
CA LEU A 153 -12.16 -13.33 7.10
C LEU A 153 -12.53 -11.90 6.67
N ILE A 154 -12.51 -10.95 7.60
CA ILE A 154 -12.78 -9.53 7.31
C ILE A 154 -11.75 -9.00 6.28
N LEU A 155 -10.47 -9.30 6.47
CA LEU A 155 -9.40 -8.90 5.55
C LEU A 155 -9.59 -9.52 4.15
N ASN A 156 -9.97 -10.80 4.07
CA ASN A 156 -10.24 -11.46 2.78
C ASN A 156 -11.45 -10.87 2.06
N VAL A 157 -12.50 -10.48 2.80
CA VAL A 157 -13.65 -9.77 2.23
C VAL A 157 -13.22 -8.38 1.74
N MET A 158 -12.41 -7.65 2.50
CA MET A 158 -11.87 -6.35 2.08
C MET A 158 -11.01 -6.47 0.82
N ASP A 159 -10.17 -7.49 0.70
CA ASP A 159 -9.36 -7.74 -0.50
C ASP A 159 -10.22 -8.02 -1.73
N ALA A 160 -11.25 -8.86 -1.58
CA ALA A 160 -12.18 -9.17 -2.67
C ALA A 160 -12.89 -7.91 -3.17
N LEU A 161 -13.32 -7.05 -2.24
CA LEU A 161 -13.99 -5.79 -2.56
C LEU A 161 -13.05 -4.76 -3.20
N ASN A 162 -11.82 -4.65 -2.72
CA ASN A 162 -10.78 -3.84 -3.36
C ASN A 162 -10.47 -4.31 -4.79
N SER A 163 -10.48 -5.63 -5.02
CA SER A 163 -10.34 -6.19 -6.37
C SER A 163 -11.50 -5.78 -7.29
N VAL A 164 -12.73 -5.71 -6.79
CA VAL A 164 -13.88 -5.21 -7.57
C VAL A 164 -13.69 -3.73 -7.90
N GLY A 165 -13.27 -2.91 -6.95
CA GLY A 165 -12.93 -1.50 -7.20
C GLY A 165 -11.89 -1.32 -8.31
N ASN A 166 -10.85 -2.17 -8.31
CA ASN A 166 -9.83 -2.16 -9.37
C ASN A 166 -10.39 -2.58 -10.74
N GLN A 167 -11.35 -3.50 -10.80
CA GLN A 167 -12.02 -3.89 -12.06
C GLN A 167 -12.91 -2.77 -12.59
N LEU A 168 -13.50 -1.99 -11.69
CA LEU A 168 -14.29 -0.81 -12.01
C LEU A 168 -13.44 0.41 -12.37
N ALA A 169 -12.11 0.29 -12.43
CA ALA A 169 -11.20 1.41 -12.75
C ALA A 169 -11.44 2.07 -14.12
N HIS A 170 -12.26 1.45 -14.98
CA HIS A 170 -12.68 1.96 -16.28
C HIS A 170 -14.10 2.55 -16.27
N SER A 171 -14.78 2.61 -15.11
CA SER A 171 -16.08 3.26 -14.98
C SER A 171 -15.90 4.77 -14.83
N ASP A 172 -16.80 5.55 -15.43
CA ASP A 172 -16.81 7.01 -15.28
C ASP A 172 -17.10 7.44 -13.82
N ASN A 173 -17.45 6.50 -12.95
CA ASN A 173 -17.87 6.72 -11.56
C ASN A 173 -16.97 6.00 -10.53
N LEU A 174 -15.74 5.62 -10.88
CA LEU A 174 -14.83 4.82 -10.02
C LEU A 174 -14.76 5.33 -8.57
N GLU A 175 -14.65 6.63 -8.38
CA GLU A 175 -14.57 7.24 -7.05
C GLU A 175 -15.84 6.97 -6.22
N THR A 176 -17.01 7.12 -6.86
CA THR A 176 -18.32 6.85 -6.26
C THR A 176 -18.50 5.37 -5.96
N ASP A 177 -18.13 4.50 -6.90
CA ASP A 177 -18.27 3.04 -6.76
C ASP A 177 -17.40 2.52 -5.61
N VAL A 178 -16.16 3.00 -5.48
CA VAL A 178 -15.27 2.62 -4.38
C VAL A 178 -15.75 3.18 -3.04
N LYS A 179 -16.28 4.42 -3.00
CA LYS A 179 -16.91 4.97 -1.78
C LYS A 179 -18.12 4.14 -1.35
N GLN A 180 -18.95 3.67 -2.31
CA GLN A 180 -20.08 2.78 -2.01
C GLN A 180 -19.63 1.40 -1.53
N ILE A 181 -18.58 0.83 -2.12
CA ILE A 181 -17.97 -0.43 -1.66
C ILE A 181 -17.51 -0.29 -0.20
N HIS A 182 -16.81 0.80 0.13
CA HIS A 182 -16.40 1.09 1.50
C HIS A 182 -17.61 1.22 2.43
N GLN A 183 -18.67 1.94 2.03
CA GLN A 183 -19.91 2.01 2.82
C GLN A 183 -20.53 0.64 3.07
N ILE A 184 -20.60 -0.25 2.07
CA ILE A 184 -21.12 -1.61 2.25
C ILE A 184 -20.32 -2.37 3.31
N VAL A 185 -18.98 -2.22 3.33
CA VAL A 185 -18.12 -2.84 4.35
C VAL A 185 -18.38 -2.25 5.73
N LEU A 186 -18.38 -0.92 5.83
CA LEU A 186 -18.56 -0.23 7.11
C LEU A 186 -19.93 -0.53 7.71
N TYR A 187 -21.00 -0.35 6.96
CA TYR A 187 -22.36 -0.51 7.47
C TYR A 187 -22.82 -1.98 7.48
N GLY A 188 -22.18 -2.87 6.71
CA GLY A 188 -22.44 -4.30 6.73
C GLY A 188 -21.71 -5.05 7.85
N ILE A 189 -20.48 -4.68 8.18
CA ILE A 189 -19.65 -5.31 9.24
C ILE A 189 -19.88 -4.65 10.61
N LEU A 190 -20.07 -3.33 10.67
CA LEU A 190 -20.36 -2.59 11.91
C LEU A 190 -21.87 -2.55 12.23
N GLY A 191 -22.70 -3.15 11.39
CA GLY A 191 -24.14 -3.25 11.59
C GLY A 191 -24.44 -4.06 12.85
N LYS A 192 -25.21 -3.48 13.79
CA LYS A 192 -25.67 -4.19 14.99
C LYS A 192 -26.32 -5.51 14.58
N LYS A 193 -25.91 -6.60 15.24
CA LYS A 193 -26.63 -7.87 15.26
C LYS A 193 -28.11 -7.54 15.51
N LYS A 194 -29.00 -7.84 14.56
CA LYS A 194 -30.43 -7.90 14.88
C LYS A 194 -30.56 -8.96 15.97
N SER A 195 -31.16 -8.54 17.10
CA SER A 195 -31.42 -9.35 18.29
C SER A 195 -31.90 -10.76 17.95
#